data_AF-A0A7S2RDJ9-F1
#
_entry.id   AF-A0A7S2RDJ9-F1
#
_cell.length_a   1.000
_cell.length_b   1.000
_cell.length_c   1.000
_cell.angle_alpha   90.00
_cell.angle_beta   90.00
_cell.angle_gamma   90.00
#
_symmetry.space_group_name_H-M   'P 1'
#
loop_
_entity.id
_entity.type
_entity.pdbx_description
1 polymer ?
#
loop_
_entity_poly.entity_id
_entity_poly.type
_entity_poly.pdbx_seq_one_letter_code
_entity_poly.pdbx_strand_id
1 'polypeptide(L)'
;GTILVTEDDLRRLRPGEYLNDSLVDLFLRRLIQTPDAGQVPSSSRVACFCLNTQFFTKLSTKPETEERKNTPVARKAYLRVATWARSVDLFEKDVVLVP
;
A
#
# COMPACT_ATOMS: atom_id res chain seq x y z
N GLY A 1 6.08 -9.82 -0.44
CA GLY A 1 7.33 -9.52 -1.15
C GLY A 1 8.32 -8.95 -0.16
N THR A 2 9.61 -9.21 -0.39
CA THR A 2 10.72 -8.64 0.39
C THR A 2 10.91 -7.17 0.04
N ILE A 3 11.04 -6.30 1.04
CA ILE A 3 11.50 -4.91 0.84
C ILE A 3 13.01 -4.92 0.95
N LEU A 4 13.70 -4.39 -0.06
CA LEU A 4 15.13 -4.14 0.01
C LEU A 4 15.34 -2.71 0.54
N VAL A 5 16.16 -2.57 1.57
CA VAL A 5 16.55 -1.28 2.13
C VAL A 5 18.04 -1.12 1.89
N THR A 6 18.40 0.00 1.25
CA THR A 6 19.76 0.38 0.91
C THR A 6 20.24 1.50 1.82
N GLU A 7 21.54 1.80 1.78
CA GLU A 7 22.08 2.90 2.55
C GLU A 7 21.54 4.26 2.11
N ASP A 8 21.23 4.44 0.82
CA ASP A 8 20.58 5.65 0.31
C ASP A 8 19.16 5.85 0.88
N ASP A 9 18.41 4.76 1.06
CA ASP A 9 17.12 4.84 1.76
C ASP A 9 17.33 5.36 3.18
N LEU A 10 18.29 4.82 3.93
CA LEU A 10 18.56 5.24 5.32
C LEU A 10 18.97 6.71 5.42
N ARG A 11 19.65 7.27 4.41
CA ARG A 11 20.02 8.69 4.37
C ARG A 11 18.79 9.61 4.37
N ARG A 12 17.63 9.14 3.89
CA ARG A 12 16.35 9.87 3.91
C ARG A 12 15.70 9.96 5.29
N LEU A 13 16.23 9.27 6.30
CA LEU A 13 15.78 9.42 7.69
C LEU A 13 16.34 10.68 8.38
N ARG A 14 17.23 11.42 7.71
CA ARG A 14 17.84 12.64 8.28
C ARG A 14 16.83 13.79 8.35
N PRO A 15 16.97 14.70 9.34
CA PRO A 15 16.10 15.87 9.43
C PRO A 15 16.11 16.70 8.14
N GLY A 16 14.93 17.09 7.67
CA GLY A 16 14.75 17.90 6.46
C GLY A 16 14.66 17.11 5.15
N GLU A 17 14.84 15.78 5.17
CA GLU A 17 14.64 14.92 4.00
C GLU A 17 13.20 14.37 3.95
N TYR A 18 12.71 14.13 2.73
CA TYR A 18 11.49 13.35 2.54
C TYR A 18 11.77 11.86 2.65
N LEU A 19 10.90 11.15 3.37
CA LEU A 19 10.90 9.69 3.35
C LEU A 19 10.56 9.19 1.95
N ASN A 20 11.17 8.06 1.56
CA ASN A 20 10.87 7.41 0.31
C ASN A 20 9.96 6.19 0.50
N ASP A 21 9.49 5.67 -0.64
CA ASP A 21 8.55 4.55 -0.70
C ASP A 21 9.03 3.32 0.07
N SER A 22 10.31 2.96 -0.05
CA SER A 22 10.91 1.81 0.64
C SER A 22 10.80 1.92 2.16
N LEU A 23 11.09 3.11 2.72
CA LEU A 23 11.02 3.35 4.15
C LEU A 23 9.57 3.36 4.67
N VAL A 24 8.66 4.00 3.92
CA VAL A 24 7.24 4.06 4.28
C VAL A 24 6.64 2.64 4.26
N ASP A 25 6.88 1.88 3.19
CA ASP A 25 6.41 0.50 3.06
C ASP A 25 6.98 -0.40 4.18
N LEU A 26 8.25 -0.21 4.55
CA LEU A 26 8.88 -0.97 5.63
C LEU A 26 8.19 -0.70 6.95
N PHE A 27 7.97 0.58 7.26
CA PHE A 27 7.35 0.99 8.51
C PHE A 27 5.92 0.47 8.64
N LEU A 28 5.11 0.61 7.59
CA LEU A 28 3.73 0.14 7.57
C LEU A 28 3.64 -1.38 7.72
N ARG A 29 4.51 -2.15 7.06
CA ARG A 29 4.56 -3.60 7.25
C ARG A 29 4.91 -3.97 8.69
N ARG A 30 5.89 -3.30 9.29
CA ARG A 30 6.26 -3.50 10.70
C ARG A 30 5.08 -3.20 11.63
N LEU A 31 4.35 -2.10 11.40
CA LEU A 31 3.18 -1.74 12.18
C LEU A 31 2.09 -2.83 12.15
N ILE A 32 1.83 -3.39 10.96
CA ILE A 32 0.74 -4.35 10.75
C ILE A 32 1.12 -5.78 11.15
N GLN A 33 2.39 -6.15 11.01
CA GLN A 33 2.89 -7.49 11.35
C GLN A 33 3.37 -7.61 12.79
N THR A 34 3.74 -6.49 13.41
CA THR A 34 4.17 -6.42 14.81
C THR A 34 3.19 -5.63 15.69
N PRO A 35 1.85 -5.77 15.56
CA PRO A 35 0.92 -4.91 16.27
C PRO A 35 0.84 -5.19 17.77
N ASP A 36 1.53 -6.24 18.26
CA ASP A 36 2.11 -6.35 19.60
C ASP A 36 2.61 -7.79 19.73
N ALA A 37 3.90 -7.96 19.97
CA ALA A 37 4.55 -9.27 20.12
C ALA A 37 4.14 -10.04 21.41
N GLY A 38 2.93 -9.83 21.93
CA GLY A 38 2.40 -10.61 23.04
C GLY A 38 1.28 -10.01 23.89
N GLN A 39 0.81 -8.78 23.62
CA GLN A 39 -0.12 -8.09 24.55
C GLN A 39 -1.57 -7.96 24.07
N VAL A 40 -1.85 -8.11 22.78
CA VAL A 40 -3.23 -8.00 22.25
C VAL A 40 -3.81 -9.39 21.97
N PRO A 41 -4.93 -9.77 22.62
CA PRO A 41 -5.64 -11.00 22.30
C PRO A 41 -5.94 -11.07 20.80
N SER A 42 -5.82 -12.25 20.20
CA SER A 42 -6.09 -12.44 18.76
C SER A 42 -7.47 -11.96 18.31
N SER A 43 -8.46 -12.01 19.21
CA SER A 43 -9.83 -11.51 19.01
C SER A 43 -9.96 -9.99 19.02
N SER A 44 -8.93 -9.27 19.48
CA SER A 44 -8.90 -7.80 19.56
C SER A 44 -7.95 -7.18 18.54
N ARG A 45 -7.32 -7.99 17.68
CA ARG A 45 -6.48 -7.47 16.60
C ARG A 45 -7.38 -6.94 15.49
N VAL A 46 -7.23 -5.65 15.19
CA VAL A 46 -7.86 -5.01 14.03
C VAL A 46 -7.36 -5.70 12.76
N ALA A 47 -8.29 -6.24 11.96
CA ALA A 47 -8.00 -6.86 10.67
C ALA A 47 -7.65 -5.77 9.65
N CYS A 48 -6.38 -5.37 9.61
CA CYS A 48 -5.88 -4.34 8.72
C CYS A 48 -5.23 -4.92 7.46
N PHE A 49 -5.54 -4.36 6.30
CA PHE A 49 -4.81 -4.59 5.05
C PHE A 49 -4.20 -3.30 4.53
N CYS A 50 -2.92 -3.32 4.21
CA CYS A 50 -2.21 -2.16 3.69
C CYS A 50 -1.77 -2.38 2.26
N LEU A 51 -2.17 -1.44 1.41
CA LEU A 51 -1.65 -1.28 0.07
C LEU A 51 -0.30 -0.55 0.16
N ASN A 52 0.63 -0.89 -0.73
CA ASN A 52 1.92 -0.21 -0.75
C ASN A 52 1.79 1.22 -1.36
N THR A 53 2.81 2.06 -1.18
CA THR A 53 2.76 3.47 -1.63
C THR A 53 2.57 3.65 -3.14
N GLN A 54 2.90 2.64 -3.96
CA GLN A 54 2.72 2.69 -5.41
C GLN A 54 1.26 2.47 -5.85
N PHE A 55 0.37 2.01 -4.96
CA PHE A 55 -1.03 1.72 -5.30
C PHE A 55 -1.74 2.96 -5.82
N PHE A 56 -1.74 4.04 -5.03
CA PHE A 56 -2.50 5.23 -5.35
C PHE A 56 -1.92 5.95 -6.56
N THR A 57 -0.59 6.01 -6.67
CA THR A 57 0.11 6.51 -7.85
C THR A 57 -0.36 5.80 -9.11
N LYS A 58 -0.41 4.45 -9.09
CA LYS A 58 -0.86 3.66 -10.24
C LYS A 58 -2.36 3.80 -10.52
N LEU A 59 -3.17 3.85 -9.47
CA LEU A 59 -4.62 4.07 -9.56
C LEU A 59 -4.93 5.42 -10.22
N SER A 60 -4.18 6.46 -9.88
CA SER A 60 -4.42 7.84 -10.32
C SER A 60 -3.67 8.23 -11.59
N THR A 61 -2.82 7.35 -12.13
CA THR A 61 -2.06 7.61 -13.38
C THR A 61 -3.01 7.89 -14.54
N LYS A 62 -2.80 9.01 -15.26
CA LYS A 62 -3.56 9.31 -16.47
C LYS A 62 -3.15 8.35 -17.60
N PRO A 63 -4.08 7.81 -18.39
CA PRO A 63 -3.73 6.98 -19.53
C PRO A 63 -2.96 7.81 -20.56
N GLU A 64 -1.84 7.27 -21.08
CA GLU A 64 -1.04 7.90 -22.14
C GLU A 64 -1.72 7.80 -23.52
N THR A 65 -2.70 6.91 -23.68
CA THR A 65 -3.38 6.63 -24.95
C THR A 65 -4.88 6.78 -24.81
N GLU A 66 -5.55 7.14 -25.91
CA GLU A 66 -7.01 7.16 -26.06
C GLU A 66 -7.60 5.75 -25.83
N GLU A 67 -7.79 5.37 -24.58
CA GLU A 67 -8.41 4.11 -24.20
C GLU A 67 -9.88 4.08 -24.65
N ARG A 68 -10.35 2.92 -25.13
CA ARG A 68 -11.74 2.64 -25.58
C ARG A 68 -12.76 3.63 -25.02
N LYS A 69 -13.35 4.43 -25.91
CA LYS A 69 -14.23 5.58 -25.59
C LYS A 69 -15.43 5.23 -24.69
N ASN A 70 -15.81 3.96 -24.59
CA ASN A 70 -17.03 3.53 -23.89
C ASN A 70 -16.81 2.94 -22.48
N THR A 71 -15.58 2.92 -21.94
CA THR A 71 -15.37 2.41 -20.57
C THR A 71 -15.37 3.56 -19.55
N PRO A 72 -16.12 3.47 -18.44
CA PRO A 72 -16.10 4.49 -17.39
C PRO A 72 -14.69 4.72 -16.83
N VAL A 73 -14.36 5.99 -16.53
CA VAL A 73 -13.03 6.39 -16.01
C VAL A 73 -12.64 5.61 -14.76
N ALA A 74 -13.57 5.41 -13.83
CA ALA A 74 -13.33 4.63 -12.62
C ALA A 74 -12.96 3.16 -12.92
N ARG A 75 -13.61 2.56 -13.93
CA ARG A 75 -13.29 1.17 -14.33
C ARG A 75 -11.91 1.08 -14.95
N LYS A 76 -11.52 2.07 -15.75
CA LYS A 76 -10.16 2.18 -16.31
C LYS A 76 -9.10 2.27 -15.21
N ALA A 77 -9.34 3.13 -14.21
CA ALA A 77 -8.46 3.25 -13.05
C ALA A 77 -8.32 1.94 -12.27
N TYR A 78 -9.44 1.29 -11.97
CA TYR A 78 -9.46 0.00 -11.31
C TYR A 78 -8.65 -1.08 -12.05
N LEU A 79 -8.76 -1.15 -13.38
CA LEU A 79 -8.05 -2.17 -14.17
C LEU A 79 -6.51 -2.10 -14.01
N ARG A 80 -5.94 -0.92 -13.76
CA ARG A 80 -4.49 -0.75 -13.52
C ARG A 80 -4.02 -1.39 -12.21
N VAL A 81 -4.92 -1.57 -11.24
CA VAL A 81 -4.62 -2.09 -9.91
C VAL A 81 -5.39 -3.37 -9.59
N ALA A 82 -6.09 -3.96 -10.56
CA ALA A 82 -7.00 -5.10 -10.34
C ALA A 82 -6.32 -6.35 -9.73
N THR A 83 -4.99 -6.45 -9.79
CA THR A 83 -4.23 -7.57 -9.24
C THR A 83 -3.76 -7.36 -7.80
N TRP A 84 -3.88 -6.14 -7.28
CA TRP A 84 -3.25 -5.73 -6.02
C TRP A 84 -3.89 -6.32 -4.77
N ALA A 85 -5.20 -6.54 -4.82
CA ALA A 85 -5.96 -7.20 -3.75
C ALA A 85 -6.46 -8.59 -4.20
N ARG A 86 -5.80 -9.25 -5.16
CA ARG A 86 -6.31 -10.51 -5.74
C ARG A 86 -6.43 -11.65 -4.71
N SER A 87 -5.56 -11.70 -3.72
CA SER A 87 -5.50 -12.77 -2.73
C SER A 87 -6.12 -12.41 -1.38
N VAL A 88 -6.83 -11.28 -1.30
CA VAL A 88 -7.37 -10.75 -0.03
C VAL A 88 -8.77 -10.22 -0.28
N ASP A 89 -9.73 -10.67 0.51
CA ASP A 89 -11.03 -10.00 0.58
C ASP A 89 -10.89 -8.73 1.42
N LEU A 90 -11.09 -7.56 0.78
CA LEU A 90 -11.01 -6.26 1.45
C LEU A 90 -12.23 -5.99 2.34
N PHE A 91 -13.38 -6.62 2.08
CA PHE A 91 -14.61 -6.39 2.82
C PHE A 91 -14.67 -7.13 4.15
N GLU A 92 -13.77 -8.11 4.35
CA GLU A 92 -13.55 -8.77 5.65
C GLU A 92 -12.56 -7.99 6.55
N LYS A 93 -12.06 -6.85 6.10
CA LYS A 93 -11.08 -6.04 6.85
C LYS A 93 -11.80 -4.92 7.60
N ASP A 94 -11.36 -4.69 8.83
CA ASP A 94 -11.81 -3.54 9.63
C ASP A 94 -11.23 -2.23 9.07
N VAL A 95 -10.00 -2.31 8.54
CA VAL A 95 -9.26 -1.15 8.02
C VAL A 95 -8.52 -1.52 6.73
N VAL A 96 -8.67 -0.67 5.71
CA VAL A 96 -7.83 -0.69 4.51
C VAL A 96 -7.00 0.59 4.48
N LEU A 97 -5.67 0.44 4.57
CA LEU A 97 -4.74 1.56 4.57
C LEU A 97 -4.19 1.80 3.16
N VAL A 98 -4.30 3.03 2.69
CA VAL A 98 -3.74 3.52 1.42
C VAL A 98 -2.80 4.69 1.75
N PRO A 99 -1.48 4.50 1.65
CA PRO A 99 -0.50 5.56 1.88
C PRO A 99 -0.54 6.66 0.82
#